data_AF-A0A9P7DPE4-F1
#
_entry.id   AF-A0A9P7DPE4-F1
#
_cell.length_a   1.000
_cell.length_b   1.000
_cell.length_c   1.000
_cell.angle_alpha   90.00
_cell.angle_beta   90.00
_cell.angle_gamma   90.00
#
_symmetry.space_group_name_H-M   'P 1'
#
loop_
_entity.id
_entity.type
_entity.pdbx_description
1 polymer ?
#
loop_
_entity_poly.entity_id
_entity_poly.type
_entity_poly.pdbx_seq_one_letter_code
_entity_poly.pdbx_strand_id
1 'polypeptide(L)'
;MCIVSCISYRSTTLAVDTNARLMIGTAGSFKTCHSAMVSVLGASSSSPLSILSATQLIAKRVFFQDNQVKGHRRFGREDELSKTLDEVNCLYWGGSLVGMAYMFVDEMLKTGKVSQDVVDLIPHLRVVRAVLAIPDGLDGSLDAIYLVEEKIHGRFIKYINNNSTVAADSLHGREVVIGLFLCFVQHVQYQLTNSMVMPSR
;
A
#
# COMPACT_ATOMS: atom_id res chain seq x y z
N MET A 1 -3.43 20.65 6.65
CA MET A 1 -3.59 20.78 8.11
C MET A 1 -4.00 19.42 8.66
N CYS A 2 -3.04 18.63 9.15
CA CYS A 2 -3.31 17.33 9.77
C CYS A 2 -3.74 17.58 11.22
N ILE A 3 -4.99 17.26 11.54
CA ILE A 3 -5.45 17.19 12.93
C ILE A 3 -4.92 15.87 13.49
N VAL A 4 -3.86 15.95 14.30
CA VAL A 4 -3.50 14.88 15.23
C VAL A 4 -4.38 15.08 16.45
N SER A 5 -5.31 14.16 16.69
CA SER A 5 -6.20 14.18 17.86
C SER A 5 -6.19 12.84 18.59
N CYS A 6 -6.03 12.96 19.90
CA CYS A 6 -6.30 12.03 21.01
C CYS A 6 -5.38 10.83 21.23
N ILE A 7 -4.56 10.99 22.28
CA ILE A 7 -3.94 9.92 23.07
C ILE A 7 -5.07 9.11 23.75
N SER A 8 -5.16 7.84 23.39
CA SER A 8 -5.80 6.79 24.17
C SER A 8 -4.72 5.74 24.40
N TYR A 9 -4.39 5.42 25.65
CA TYR A 9 -3.44 4.36 25.99
C TYR A 9 -4.04 3.00 25.60
N ARG A 10 -3.93 2.68 24.31
CA ARG A 10 -4.20 1.36 23.76
C ARG A 10 -2.86 0.69 23.58
N SER A 11 -2.52 -0.22 24.49
CA SER A 11 -1.40 -1.11 24.22
C SER A 11 -1.78 -2.00 23.04
N THR A 12 -1.08 -1.83 21.93
CA THR A 12 -1.25 -2.61 20.71
C THR A 12 -0.01 -3.46 20.54
N THR A 13 -0.18 -4.78 20.47
CA THR A 13 0.92 -5.71 20.23
C THR A 13 0.91 -6.13 18.77
N LEU A 14 2.03 -5.92 18.09
CA LEU A 14 2.29 -6.44 16.75
C LEU A 14 3.22 -7.65 16.87
N ALA A 15 2.75 -8.83 16.49
CA ALA A 15 3.56 -10.03 16.34
C ALA A 15 3.92 -10.21 14.86
N VAL A 16 5.22 -10.33 14.56
CA VAL A 16 5.73 -10.56 13.21
C VAL A 16 6.59 -11.82 13.20
N ASP A 17 6.33 -12.74 12.28
CA ASP A 17 7.19 -13.90 12.07
C ASP A 17 8.40 -13.51 11.22
N THR A 18 9.54 -13.27 11.86
CA THR A 18 10.78 -12.80 11.22
C THR A 18 11.61 -13.94 10.61
N ASN A 19 11.12 -15.18 10.63
CA ASN A 19 11.84 -16.30 10.02
C ASN A 19 11.96 -16.11 8.51
N ALA A 20 13.19 -15.99 8.01
CA ALA A 20 13.46 -15.79 6.59
C ALA A 20 12.90 -16.91 5.69
N ARG A 21 12.73 -18.13 6.23
CA ARG A 21 12.14 -19.27 5.50
C ARG A 21 10.61 -19.19 5.39
N LEU A 22 9.98 -18.36 6.22
CA LEU A 22 8.53 -18.16 6.27
C LEU A 22 8.12 -16.80 5.67
N MET A 23 9.03 -16.15 4.94
CA MET A 23 8.73 -14.96 4.16
C MET A 23 7.60 -15.23 3.17
N ILE A 24 6.70 -14.25 3.03
CA ILE A 24 5.63 -14.30 2.03
C ILE A 24 6.23 -13.86 0.69
N GLY A 25 6.54 -14.85 -0.16
CA GLY A 25 7.21 -14.63 -1.43
C GLY A 25 8.72 -14.43 -1.29
N THR A 26 9.39 -14.12 -2.41
CA THR A 26 10.80 -13.74 -2.39
C THR A 26 10.96 -12.32 -1.85
N ALA A 27 12.13 -12.01 -1.29
CA ALA A 27 12.47 -10.62 -0.97
C ALA A 27 12.33 -9.74 -2.23
N GLY A 28 11.68 -8.59 -2.10
CA GLY A 28 11.68 -7.59 -3.15
C GLY A 28 13.04 -6.91 -3.27
N SER A 29 13.15 -5.88 -4.10
CA SER A 29 14.44 -5.20 -4.30
C SER A 29 14.94 -4.46 -3.04
N PHE A 30 14.04 -4.07 -2.14
CA PHE A 30 14.38 -3.26 -0.96
C PHE A 30 13.52 -3.54 0.28
N LYS A 31 12.61 -4.52 0.23
CA LYS A 31 11.71 -4.88 1.34
C LYS A 31 11.53 -6.39 1.49
N THR A 32 11.53 -6.89 2.73
CA THR A 32 11.01 -8.22 3.06
C THR A 32 9.52 -8.14 3.36
N CYS A 33 8.82 -9.28 3.33
CA CYS A 33 7.40 -9.39 3.58
C CYS A 33 7.12 -10.60 4.46
N HIS A 34 6.48 -10.37 5.60
CA HIS A 34 6.25 -11.38 6.64
C HIS A 34 4.79 -11.36 7.08
N SER A 35 4.29 -12.50 7.57
CA SER A 35 2.97 -12.54 8.20
C SER A 35 2.98 -11.74 9.50
N ALA A 36 1.88 -11.05 9.77
CA ALA A 36 1.73 -10.24 10.96
C ALA A 36 0.37 -10.46 11.64
N MET A 37 0.35 -10.33 12.95
CA MET A 37 -0.87 -10.35 13.76
C MET A 37 -0.86 -9.14 14.71
N VAL A 38 -2.01 -8.48 14.82
CA VAL A 38 -2.19 -7.37 15.75
C VAL A 38 -3.18 -7.77 16.81
N SER A 39 -2.81 -7.55 18.08
CA SER A 39 -3.68 -7.72 19.23
C SER A 39 -3.88 -6.37 19.90
N VAL A 40 -5.14 -5.96 20.07
CA VAL A 40 -5.50 -4.70 20.74
C VAL A 40 -6.08 -5.04 22.10
N LEU A 41 -5.43 -4.58 23.17
CA LEU A 41 -5.96 -4.73 24.53
C LEU A 41 -6.99 -3.63 24.81
N GLY A 42 -8.25 -4.02 25.07
CA GLY A 42 -9.37 -3.13 25.40
C GLY A 42 -10.54 -3.23 24.41
N ALA A 43 -11.77 -3.03 24.90
CA ALA A 43 -12.98 -3.09 24.07
C ALA A 43 -12.94 -2.02 22.97
N SER A 44 -12.96 -2.46 21.70
CA SER A 44 -12.93 -1.55 20.56
C SER A 44 -14.28 -1.52 19.85
N SER A 45 -14.91 -0.34 19.84
CA SER A 45 -15.73 0.07 18.70
C SER A 45 -14.79 0.41 17.54
N SER A 46 -14.10 -0.60 16.98
CA SER A 46 -13.21 -0.36 15.84
C SER A 46 -14.07 0.00 14.64
N SER A 47 -13.85 1.19 14.07
CA SER A 47 -14.42 1.53 12.76
C SER A 47 -14.09 0.39 11.78
N PRO A 48 -15.04 -0.09 10.96
CA PRO A 48 -14.78 -1.12 9.96
C PRO A 48 -13.67 -0.70 8.99
N LEU A 49 -13.42 0.61 8.87
CA LEU A 49 -12.38 1.21 8.04
C LEU A 49 -10.97 1.18 8.66
N SER A 50 -10.79 0.76 9.91
CA SER A 50 -9.47 0.62 10.54
C SER A 50 -8.69 -0.58 9.99
N ILE A 51 -7.38 -0.46 9.77
CA ILE A 51 -6.53 -1.62 9.44
C ILE A 51 -6.58 -2.70 10.54
N LEU A 52 -6.90 -2.30 11.77
CA LEU A 52 -7.03 -3.20 12.93
C LEU A 52 -8.24 -4.13 12.81
N SER A 53 -9.18 -3.86 11.88
CA SER A 53 -10.28 -4.77 11.56
C SER A 53 -9.91 -5.83 10.52
N ALA A 54 -8.72 -5.73 9.89
CA ALA A 54 -8.30 -6.69 8.89
C ALA A 54 -7.99 -8.05 9.54
N THR A 55 -8.48 -9.12 8.93
CA THR A 55 -8.33 -10.49 9.43
C THR A 55 -6.94 -11.05 9.22
N GLN A 56 -6.21 -10.56 8.22
CA GLN A 56 -4.85 -10.99 7.90
C GLN A 56 -4.00 -9.79 7.50
N LEU A 57 -2.86 -9.66 8.17
CA LEU A 57 -1.91 -8.57 7.97
C LEU A 57 -0.57 -9.12 7.49
N ILE A 58 0.16 -8.26 6.78
CA ILE A 58 1.56 -8.46 6.46
C ILE A 58 2.38 -7.33 7.04
N ALA A 59 3.59 -7.62 7.49
CA ALA A 59 4.58 -6.65 7.89
C ALA A 59 5.72 -6.65 6.88
N LYS A 60 5.93 -5.49 6.25
CA LYS A 60 7.04 -5.25 5.36
C LYS A 60 8.12 -4.45 6.07
N ARG A 61 9.36 -4.83 5.81
CA ARG A 61 10.53 -4.21 6.42
C ARG A 61 11.52 -3.81 5.35
N VAL A 62 12.01 -2.57 5.40
CA VAL A 62 13.03 -2.08 4.47
C VAL A 62 14.40 -2.67 4.80
N PHE A 63 15.19 -2.94 3.77
CA PHE A 63 16.57 -3.39 3.88
C PHE A 63 17.43 -2.77 2.77
N PHE A 64 18.75 -2.86 2.91
CA PHE A 64 19.68 -2.60 1.82
C PHE A 64 20.57 -3.82 1.56
N GLN A 65 21.09 -3.89 0.34
CA GLN A 65 22.11 -4.86 -0.04
C GLN A 65 23.46 -4.13 -0.05
N ASP A 66 24.44 -4.74 0.60
CA ASP A 66 25.83 -4.29 0.51
C ASP A 66 26.53 -5.11 -0.57
N ASN A 67 27.11 -4.44 -1.57
CA ASN A 67 27.83 -5.10 -2.66
C ASN A 67 29.02 -5.93 -2.17
N GLN A 68 29.55 -5.65 -0.98
CA GLN A 68 30.70 -6.36 -0.42
C GLN A 68 30.32 -7.61 0.38
N VAL A 69 29.10 -7.69 0.92
CA VAL A 69 28.67 -8.82 1.76
C VAL A 69 27.30 -9.32 1.30
N LYS A 70 27.25 -10.58 0.86
CA LYS A 70 26.00 -11.24 0.49
C LYS A 70 25.05 -11.28 1.68
N GLY A 71 23.92 -10.58 1.57
CA GLY A 71 22.84 -10.63 2.56
C GLY A 71 22.04 -9.33 2.64
N HIS A 72 20.88 -9.39 3.30
CA HIS A 72 20.07 -8.21 3.61
C HIS A 72 20.56 -7.57 4.90
N ARG A 73 20.90 -6.29 4.84
CA ARG A 73 21.32 -5.50 6.01
C ARG A 73 20.21 -4.57 6.46
N ARG A 74 20.21 -4.31 7.77
CA ARG A 74 19.27 -3.40 8.41
C ARG A 74 19.81 -1.98 8.38
N PHE A 75 18.93 -1.04 8.05
CA PHE A 75 19.17 0.38 8.28
C PHE A 75 19.25 0.69 9.78
N GLY A 76 19.91 1.80 10.12
CA GLY A 76 19.76 2.40 11.45
C GLY A 76 18.32 2.86 11.67
N ARG A 77 17.90 3.02 12.93
CA ARG A 77 16.50 3.30 13.29
C ARG A 77 15.92 4.53 12.58
N GLU A 78 16.68 5.63 12.51
CA GLU A 78 16.24 6.87 11.85
C GLU A 78 16.08 6.69 10.33
N ASP A 79 17.02 6.02 9.68
CA ASP A 79 16.95 5.71 8.25
C ASP A 79 15.80 4.73 7.94
N GLU A 80 15.61 3.70 8.78
CA GLU A 80 14.53 2.73 8.67
C GLU A 80 13.18 3.45 8.82
N LEU A 81 13.06 4.37 9.78
CA LEU A 81 11.87 5.20 10.00
C LEU A 81 11.57 6.06 8.79
N SER A 82 12.55 6.84 8.35
CA SER A 82 12.41 7.78 7.23
C SER A 82 11.97 7.05 5.95
N LYS A 83 12.65 5.95 5.60
CA LYS A 83 12.30 5.16 4.40
C LYS A 83 10.93 4.49 4.51
N THR A 84 10.57 3.99 5.69
CA THR A 84 9.26 3.37 5.87
C THR A 84 8.14 4.43 5.84
N LEU A 85 8.38 5.63 6.37
CA LEU A 85 7.47 6.76 6.26
C LEU A 85 7.23 7.17 4.81
N ASP A 86 8.28 7.24 3.99
CA ASP A 86 8.14 7.53 2.55
C ASP A 86 7.19 6.53 1.87
N GLU A 87 7.34 5.24 2.18
CA GLU A 87 6.49 4.18 1.62
C GLU A 87 5.04 4.30 2.10
N VAL A 88 4.80 4.57 3.39
CA VAL A 88 3.45 4.81 3.93
C VAL A 88 2.82 6.04 3.28
N ASN A 89 3.58 7.11 3.12
CA ASN A 89 3.12 8.33 2.45
C ASN A 89 2.79 8.07 0.98
N CYS A 90 3.59 7.28 0.26
CA CYS A 90 3.28 6.87 -1.10
C CYS A 90 1.94 6.13 -1.19
N LEU A 91 1.64 5.22 -0.25
CA LEU A 91 0.35 4.52 -0.20
C LEU A 91 -0.81 5.47 0.12
N TYR A 92 -0.61 6.39 1.05
CA TYR A 92 -1.61 7.41 1.39
C TYR A 92 -1.95 8.31 0.19
N TRP A 93 -0.93 8.84 -0.50
CA TRP A 93 -1.11 9.62 -1.70
C TRP A 93 -1.72 8.81 -2.83
N GLY A 94 -1.26 7.57 -3.03
CA GLY A 94 -1.82 6.65 -4.03
C GLY A 94 -3.32 6.43 -3.81
N GLY A 95 -3.75 6.18 -2.58
CA GLY A 95 -5.16 6.03 -2.25
C GLY A 95 -5.96 7.30 -2.52
N SER A 96 -5.41 8.46 -2.17
CA SER A 96 -6.05 9.77 -2.39
C SER A 96 -6.21 10.09 -3.88
N LEU A 97 -5.19 9.79 -4.69
CA LEU A 97 -5.21 9.99 -6.14
C LEU A 97 -6.16 9.02 -6.86
N VAL A 98 -6.29 7.78 -6.38
CA VAL A 98 -7.31 6.85 -6.87
C VAL A 98 -8.71 7.37 -6.52
N GLY A 99 -8.92 7.86 -5.29
CA GLY A 99 -10.18 8.49 -4.89
C GLY A 99 -10.54 9.70 -5.77
N MET A 100 -9.57 10.55 -6.08
CA MET A 100 -9.73 11.67 -7.01
C MET A 100 -10.18 11.22 -8.41
N ALA A 101 -9.57 10.15 -8.94
CA ALA A 101 -9.95 9.62 -10.25
C ALA A 101 -11.37 9.04 -10.24
N TYR A 102 -11.79 8.36 -9.15
CA TYR A 102 -13.17 7.90 -9.03
C TYR A 102 -14.18 9.04 -8.90
N MET A 103 -13.86 10.12 -8.17
CA MET A 103 -14.72 11.31 -8.15
C MET A 103 -14.90 11.89 -9.57
N PHE A 104 -13.83 11.94 -10.37
CA PHE A 104 -13.92 12.36 -11.77
C PHE A 104 -14.83 11.44 -12.59
N VAL A 105 -14.68 10.12 -12.42
CA VAL A 105 -15.55 9.12 -13.08
C VAL A 105 -17.00 9.37 -12.69
N ASP A 106 -17.31 9.49 -11.40
CA ASP A 106 -18.67 9.70 -10.90
C ASP A 106 -19.31 10.97 -11.48
N GLU A 107 -18.55 12.07 -11.56
CA GLU A 107 -19.02 13.30 -12.20
C GLU A 107 -19.31 13.10 -13.70
N MET A 108 -18.44 12.37 -14.41
CA MET A 108 -18.68 12.05 -15.82
C MET A 108 -19.91 11.18 -16.02
N LEU A 109 -20.16 10.21 -15.15
CA LEU A 109 -21.35 9.36 -15.21
C LEU A 109 -22.63 10.16 -14.99
N LYS A 110 -22.64 11.12 -14.06
CA LYS A 110 -23.79 12.01 -13.81
C LYS A 110 -24.19 12.85 -15.02
N THR A 111 -23.28 13.09 -15.97
CA THR A 111 -23.61 13.84 -17.20
C THR A 111 -24.51 13.07 -18.17
N GLY A 112 -24.65 11.75 -18.00
CA GLY A 112 -25.40 10.89 -18.93
C GLY A 112 -24.72 10.71 -20.30
N LYS A 113 -23.49 11.18 -20.48
CA LYS A 113 -22.73 11.10 -21.74
C LYS A 113 -21.95 9.79 -21.91
N VAL A 114 -21.89 8.97 -20.86
CA VAL A 114 -21.18 7.68 -20.85
C VAL A 114 -22.21 6.57 -21.09
N SER A 115 -21.95 5.67 -22.04
CA SER A 115 -22.85 4.55 -22.32
C SER A 115 -22.85 3.53 -21.17
N GLN A 116 -23.97 2.84 -20.96
CA GLN A 116 -24.11 1.83 -19.91
C GLN A 116 -23.08 0.71 -20.04
N ASP A 117 -22.77 0.29 -21.27
CA ASP A 117 -21.74 -0.73 -21.54
C ASP A 117 -20.37 -0.36 -20.98
N VAL A 118 -20.03 0.94 -20.94
CA VAL A 118 -18.78 1.41 -20.32
C VAL A 118 -18.89 1.40 -18.80
N VAL A 119 -20.04 1.78 -18.25
CA VAL A 119 -20.28 1.77 -16.80
C VAL A 119 -20.05 0.37 -16.22
N ASP A 120 -20.59 -0.65 -16.88
CA ASP A 120 -20.51 -2.04 -16.45
C ASP A 120 -19.07 -2.59 -16.49
N LEU A 121 -18.16 -1.90 -17.20
CA LEU A 121 -16.74 -2.26 -17.30
C LEU A 121 -15.85 -1.57 -16.26
N ILE A 122 -16.35 -0.55 -15.54
CA ILE A 122 -15.53 0.21 -14.58
C ILE A 122 -15.17 -0.68 -13.40
N PRO A 123 -13.88 -1.04 -13.22
CA PRO A 123 -13.49 -1.81 -12.05
C PRO A 123 -13.52 -0.93 -10.81
N HIS A 124 -13.84 -1.51 -9.65
CA HIS A 124 -13.73 -0.86 -8.34
C HIS A 124 -12.45 -1.33 -7.65
N LEU A 125 -11.42 -0.50 -7.72
CA LEU A 125 -10.08 -0.75 -7.22
C LEU A 125 -9.81 0.17 -6.03
N ARG A 126 -8.93 -0.27 -5.14
CA ARG A 126 -8.42 0.56 -4.05
C ARG A 126 -6.98 0.22 -3.75
N VAL A 127 -6.25 1.19 -3.20
CA VAL A 127 -4.97 0.91 -2.56
C VAL A 127 -5.24 0.15 -1.25
N VAL A 128 -4.36 -0.80 -0.91
CA VAL A 128 -4.43 -1.51 0.37
C VAL A 128 -4.32 -0.53 1.53
N ARG A 129 -5.03 -0.80 2.62
CA ARG A 129 -4.85 -0.04 3.85
C ARG A 129 -3.50 -0.39 4.44
N ALA A 130 -2.82 0.65 4.92
CA ALA A 130 -1.49 0.52 5.47
C ALA A 130 -1.30 1.43 6.67
N VAL A 131 -0.46 1.02 7.62
CA VAL A 131 -0.02 1.84 8.76
C VAL A 131 1.46 1.63 9.05
N LEU A 132 2.04 2.61 9.72
CA LEU A 132 3.37 2.51 10.28
C LEU A 132 3.30 1.91 11.68
N ALA A 133 4.08 0.87 11.94
CA ALA A 133 4.29 0.34 13.29
C ALA A 133 5.66 0.77 13.82
N ILE A 134 5.65 1.53 14.91
CA ILE A 134 6.84 2.00 15.61
C ILE A 134 6.86 1.32 17.00
N PRO A 135 7.96 0.65 17.38
CA PRO A 135 8.07 0.01 18.69
C PRO A 135 8.11 1.06 19.82
N ASP A 136 7.36 0.78 20.88
CA ASP A 136 7.27 1.61 22.09
C ASP A 136 8.37 1.18 23.08
N GLY A 137 9.63 1.56 22.81
CA GLY A 137 10.78 1.17 23.66
C GLY A 137 12.18 1.46 23.09
N LEU A 138 13.17 1.39 24.00
CA LEU A 138 14.62 1.55 23.76
C LEU A 138 15.40 0.22 23.84
N ASP A 139 14.70 -0.91 24.03
CA ASP A 139 15.33 -2.22 24.15
C ASP A 139 15.81 -2.67 22.76
N GLY A 140 17.04 -2.28 22.43
CA GLY A 140 17.66 -2.32 21.09
C GLY A 140 17.72 -3.67 20.35
N SER A 141 17.09 -4.72 20.86
CA SER A 141 16.94 -6.01 20.16
C SER A 141 15.64 -6.11 19.33
N LEU A 142 14.61 -5.30 19.61
CA LEU A 142 13.29 -5.36 18.93
C LEU A 142 12.85 -4.04 18.26
N ASP A 143 13.82 -3.18 17.95
CA ASP A 143 13.63 -1.86 17.31
C ASP A 143 13.31 -1.94 15.81
N ALA A 144 12.40 -2.82 15.41
CA ALA A 144 12.02 -2.96 14.01
C ALA A 144 10.83 -2.08 13.66
N ILE A 145 11.02 -1.22 12.67
CA ILE A 145 9.94 -0.41 12.10
C ILE A 145 9.35 -1.16 10.92
N TYR A 146 8.03 -1.28 10.91
CA TYR A 146 7.30 -2.01 9.88
C TYR A 146 6.26 -1.14 9.19
N LEU A 147 6.16 -1.35 7.88
CA LEU A 147 4.98 -1.02 7.10
C LEU A 147 4.02 -2.20 7.22
N VAL A 148 2.90 -1.99 7.91
CA VAL A 148 1.86 -3.02 8.08
C VAL A 148 0.76 -2.78 7.07
N GLU A 149 0.43 -3.80 6.28
CA GLU A 149 -0.60 -3.74 5.23
C GLU A 149 -1.60 -4.88 5.38
N GLU A 150 -2.77 -4.72 4.76
CA GLU A 150 -3.69 -5.83 4.52
C GLU A 150 -3.02 -6.90 3.63
N LYS A 151 -3.23 -8.17 3.97
CA LYS A 151 -2.81 -9.27 3.09
C LYS A 151 -3.72 -9.32 1.87
N ILE A 152 -3.12 -9.25 0.68
CA ILE A 152 -3.81 -9.51 -0.59
C ILE A 152 -3.80 -11.01 -0.87
N HIS A 153 -4.96 -11.58 -1.19
CA HIS A 153 -5.10 -12.98 -1.59
C HIS A 153 -5.02 -13.15 -3.10
N GLY A 154 -4.59 -14.33 -3.53
CA GLY A 154 -4.47 -14.68 -4.94
C GLY A 154 -3.14 -14.25 -5.55
N ARG A 155 -3.13 -14.17 -6.89
CA ARG A 155 -1.93 -13.86 -7.67
C ARG A 155 -1.69 -12.35 -7.69
N PHE A 156 -0.46 -11.94 -7.38
CA PHE A 156 -0.03 -10.57 -7.61
C PHE A 156 0.22 -10.34 -9.09
N ILE A 157 -0.42 -9.33 -9.67
CA ILE A 157 -0.32 -8.97 -11.10
C ILE A 157 0.13 -7.52 -11.20
N LYS A 158 1.17 -7.29 -12.00
CA LYS A 158 1.62 -5.94 -12.33
C LYS A 158 0.91 -5.48 -13.61
N TYR A 159 -0.05 -4.59 -13.46
CA TYR A 159 -0.87 -4.11 -14.59
C TYR A 159 -0.17 -3.07 -15.45
N ILE A 160 0.67 -2.22 -14.86
CA ILE A 160 1.42 -1.17 -15.54
C ILE A 160 2.86 -1.19 -15.04
N ASN A 161 3.81 -1.06 -15.96
CA ASN A 161 5.23 -0.96 -15.60
C ASN A 161 5.60 0.48 -15.21
N ASN A 162 6.54 0.65 -14.27
CA ASN A 162 6.89 1.98 -13.73
C ASN A 162 7.40 2.96 -14.79
N ASN A 163 7.93 2.44 -15.89
CA ASN A 163 8.46 3.20 -17.03
C ASN A 163 7.52 3.11 -18.25
N SER A 164 6.23 2.85 -18.03
CA SER A 164 5.22 2.67 -19.07
C SER A 164 3.97 3.48 -18.75
N THR A 165 3.34 3.99 -19.80
CA THR A 165 2.01 4.62 -19.75
C THR A 165 0.92 3.70 -20.30
N VAL A 166 1.30 2.49 -20.72
CA VAL A 166 0.43 1.46 -21.28
C VAL A 166 0.40 0.22 -20.39
N ALA A 167 -0.70 -0.51 -20.49
CA ALA A 167 -0.91 -1.77 -19.77
C ALA A 167 0.13 -2.82 -20.18
N ALA A 168 0.43 -3.76 -19.29
CA ALA A 168 1.40 -4.81 -19.58
C ALA A 168 0.92 -5.76 -20.69
N ASP A 169 1.81 -6.15 -21.59
CA ASP A 169 1.50 -7.00 -22.76
C ASP A 169 1.02 -8.41 -22.39
N SER A 170 1.33 -8.87 -21.18
CA SER A 170 1.00 -10.21 -20.68
C SER A 170 -0.39 -10.34 -20.06
N LEU A 171 -1.20 -9.28 -20.08
CA LEU A 171 -2.54 -9.27 -19.48
C LEU A 171 -3.56 -9.95 -20.40
N HIS A 172 -4.52 -10.66 -19.81
CA HIS A 172 -5.57 -11.35 -20.56
C HIS A 172 -6.97 -11.17 -19.94
N GLY A 173 -8.00 -11.19 -20.78
CA GLY A 173 -9.40 -11.10 -20.35
C GLY A 173 -9.68 -9.88 -19.46
N ARG A 174 -10.19 -10.11 -18.25
CA ARG A 174 -10.51 -9.04 -17.28
C ARG A 174 -9.28 -8.24 -16.84
N GLU A 175 -8.09 -8.83 -16.88
CA GLU A 175 -6.85 -8.14 -16.51
C GLU A 175 -6.53 -6.99 -17.47
N VAL A 176 -6.88 -7.14 -18.75
CA VAL A 176 -6.74 -6.08 -19.77
C VAL A 176 -7.66 -4.90 -19.43
N VAL A 177 -8.90 -5.16 -19.03
CA VAL A 177 -9.86 -4.11 -18.63
C VAL A 177 -9.33 -3.34 -17.43
N ILE A 178 -8.79 -4.04 -16.42
CA ILE A 178 -8.17 -3.41 -15.25
C ILE A 178 -6.94 -2.58 -15.65
N GLY A 179 -6.07 -3.12 -16.51
CA GLY A 179 -4.88 -2.42 -16.99
C GLY A 179 -5.22 -1.13 -17.75
N LEU A 180 -6.19 -1.19 -18.68
CA LEU A 180 -6.66 -0.03 -19.42
C LEU A 180 -7.30 1.02 -18.50
N PHE A 181 -8.10 0.59 -17.53
CA PHE A 181 -8.67 1.51 -16.54
C PHE A 181 -7.58 2.20 -15.72
N LEU A 182 -6.54 1.47 -15.30
CA LEU A 182 -5.42 2.07 -14.57
C LEU A 182 -4.63 3.07 -15.43
N CYS A 183 -4.47 2.83 -16.74
CA CYS A 183 -3.88 3.82 -17.66
C CYS A 183 -4.75 5.09 -17.75
N PHE A 184 -6.07 4.92 -17.82
CA PHE A 184 -7.00 6.05 -17.75
C PHE A 184 -6.87 6.83 -16.43
N VAL A 185 -6.81 6.12 -15.29
CA VAL A 185 -6.60 6.74 -13.96
C VAL A 185 -5.30 7.54 -13.91
N GLN A 186 -4.19 7.00 -14.44
CA GLN A 186 -2.92 7.74 -14.54
C GLN A 186 -3.08 9.03 -15.34
N HIS A 187 -3.81 8.99 -16.46
CA HIS A 187 -4.06 10.17 -17.28
C HIS A 187 -4.89 11.22 -16.55
N VAL A 188 -5.99 10.81 -15.91
CA VAL A 188 -6.84 11.71 -15.11
C VAL A 188 -6.04 12.37 -14.00
N GLN A 189 -5.24 11.60 -13.26
CA GLN A 189 -4.38 12.12 -12.19
C GLN A 189 -3.38 13.15 -12.72
N TYR A 190 -2.74 12.86 -13.85
CA TYR A 190 -1.80 13.80 -14.48
C TYR A 190 -2.47 15.12 -14.88
N GLN A 191 -3.66 15.04 -15.49
CA GLN A 191 -4.43 16.23 -15.89
C GLN A 191 -4.89 17.04 -14.66
N LEU A 192 -5.54 16.39 -13.69
CA LEU A 192 -6.11 17.06 -12.50
C LEU A 192 -5.05 17.65 -11.58
N THR A 193 -3.83 17.11 -11.62
CA THR A 193 -2.69 17.65 -10.84
C THR A 193 -1.87 18.67 -11.63
N ASN A 194 -2.38 19.20 -12.75
CA ASN A 194 -1.66 20.14 -13.61
C ASN A 194 -0.26 19.63 -14.00
N SER A 195 -0.19 18.35 -14.40
CA SER A 195 1.05 17.68 -14.81
C SER A 195 2.10 17.49 -13.70
N MET A 196 1.75 17.68 -12.42
CA MET A 196 2.71 17.53 -11.31
C MET A 196 2.92 16.08 -10.88
N VAL A 197 1.95 15.19 -11.10
CA VAL A 197 1.99 13.82 -10.57
C VAL A 197 1.63 12.80 -11.64
N MET A 198 2.47 11.77 -11.80
CA MET A 198 2.18 10.59 -12.60
C MET A 198 2.48 9.31 -11.80
N PRO A 199 1.48 8.69 -11.16
CA PRO A 199 1.71 7.51 -10.33
C PRO A 199 2.03 6.29 -11.20
N SER A 200 3.20 5.69 -11.03
CA SER A 200 3.59 4.47 -11.75
C SER A 200 4.23 3.40 -10.87
N ARG A 201 4.18 3.56 -9.54
CA ARG A 201 4.82 2.64 -8.59
C ARG A 201 3.98 1.42 -8.25
#